data_AF-A0A7J0H535-F1
#
_entry.id   AF-A0A7J0H535-F1
#
_cell.length_a   1.000
_cell.length_b   1.000
_cell.length_c   1.000
_cell.angle_alpha   90.00
_cell.angle_beta   90.00
_cell.angle_gamma   90.00
#
_symmetry.space_group_name_H-M   'P 1'
#
loop_
_entity.id
_entity.type
_entity.pdbx_description
1 polymer ?
#
loop_
_entity_poly.entity_id
_entity_poly.type
_entity_poly.pdbx_seq_one_letter_code
_entity_poly.pdbx_strand_id
1 'polypeptide(L)'
;MAETEDDNGIIVQLDDEVEGDHQGSDEYCFIGLGEPVPINPGGGDDSEFDIQCPPSQPLAVSQRFALIFVAHSTGFCVARTKDIIESAKAIEEKGGGSSIKELSVVDVPIGKVYILALSADSSTLAASIDGNIHFFCVTSLLNKVWLHFQCASHPYLM
;
A
#
# COMPACT_ATOMS: atom_id res chain seq x y z
N MET A 1 -1.85 32.34 19.97
CA MET A 1 -0.99 32.37 21.16
C MET A 1 -1.25 31.11 21.97
N ALA A 2 -0.55 30.02 21.65
CA ALA A 2 -0.53 28.83 22.49
C ALA A 2 0.95 28.49 22.67
N GLU A 3 1.43 28.74 23.88
CA GLU A 3 2.81 28.47 24.29
C GLU A 3 2.78 27.18 25.12
N THR A 4 3.48 26.15 24.69
CA THR A 4 3.71 24.95 25.51
C THR A 4 5.15 24.98 25.98
N GLU A 5 5.32 25.09 27.30
CA GLU A 5 6.62 25.13 27.98
C GLU A 5 7.18 23.70 28.16
N ASP A 6 8.36 23.44 27.59
CA ASP A 6 9.22 22.31 27.97
C ASP A 6 10.42 22.84 28.78
N ASP A 7 10.77 22.12 29.84
CA ASP A 7 11.66 22.44 30.98
C ASP A 7 13.16 22.65 30.65
N ASN A 8 13.49 23.15 29.46
CA ASN A 8 14.86 23.51 29.12
C ASN A 8 14.94 24.67 28.14
N GLY A 9 14.30 25.81 28.47
CA GLY A 9 14.67 27.19 28.08
C GLY A 9 14.92 27.55 26.60
N ILE A 10 14.76 26.63 25.66
CA ILE A 10 14.94 26.86 24.23
C ILE A 10 13.53 27.10 23.66
N ILE A 11 13.17 28.37 23.54
CA ILE A 11 11.96 28.80 22.84
C ILE A 11 12.25 28.65 21.34
N VAL A 12 11.74 27.59 20.73
CA VAL A 12 11.76 27.42 19.27
C VAL A 12 10.57 28.19 18.70
N GLN A 13 10.83 29.36 18.12
CA GLN A 13 9.83 30.06 17.31
C GLN A 13 9.64 29.28 16.01
N LEU A 14 8.47 28.70 15.83
CA LEU A 14 8.04 28.13 14.55
C LEU A 14 7.45 29.27 13.72
N ASP A 15 7.95 29.46 12.49
CA ASP A 15 7.32 30.36 11.53
C ASP A 15 5.96 29.79 11.11
N ASP A 16 4.97 30.66 10.95
CA ASP A 16 3.66 30.26 10.41
C ASP A 16 3.85 29.71 8.99
N GLU A 17 3.35 28.50 8.74
CA GLU A 17 3.36 27.91 7.40
C GLU A 17 2.56 28.79 6.44
N VAL A 18 3.19 29.23 5.35
CA VAL A 18 2.52 30.01 4.31
C VAL A 18 1.75 29.03 3.42
N GLU A 19 0.42 29.11 3.47
CA GLU A 19 -0.46 28.33 2.60
C GLU A 19 -0.14 28.62 1.12
N GLY A 20 -0.02 27.55 0.33
CA GLY A 20 0.28 27.63 -1.10
C GLY A 20 -0.85 28.29 -1.90
N ASP A 21 -0.54 28.69 -3.13
CA ASP A 21 -1.53 29.29 -4.03
C ASP A 21 -2.55 28.24 -4.50
N HIS A 22 -3.82 28.63 -4.55
CA HIS A 22 -4.93 27.77 -4.93
C HIS A 22 -5.46 28.18 -6.29
N GLN A 23 -5.22 27.35 -7.31
CA GLN A 23 -5.76 27.54 -8.65
C GLN A 23 -6.81 26.48 -8.97
N GLY A 24 -8.07 26.89 -9.09
CA GLY A 24 -9.13 26.04 -9.61
C GLY A 24 -8.97 25.81 -11.12
N SER A 25 -9.41 24.65 -11.61
CA SER A 25 -9.46 24.33 -13.04
C SER A 25 -10.67 23.46 -13.35
N ASP A 26 -11.35 23.76 -14.45
CA ASP A 26 -12.41 22.93 -15.03
C ASP A 26 -11.87 21.95 -16.10
N GLU A 27 -10.56 22.00 -16.38
CA GLU A 27 -9.91 21.16 -17.39
C GLU A 27 -9.54 19.76 -16.86
N TYR A 28 -9.55 19.58 -15.54
CA TYR A 28 -9.18 18.33 -14.88
C TYR A 28 -10.31 17.87 -13.97
N CYS A 29 -10.71 16.62 -14.11
CA CYS A 29 -11.67 15.99 -13.21
C CYS A 29 -11.22 14.57 -12.83
N PHE A 30 -11.63 14.13 -11.66
CA PHE A 30 -11.50 12.74 -11.24
C PHE A 30 -12.79 12.00 -11.54
N ILE A 31 -12.68 10.87 -12.21
CA ILE A 31 -13.82 10.03 -12.54
C ILE A 31 -13.66 8.71 -11.78
N GLY A 32 -14.65 8.36 -10.97
CA GLY A 32 -14.72 7.06 -10.30
C GLY A 32 -14.77 5.93 -11.34
N LEU A 33 -14.02 4.86 -11.11
CA LEU A 33 -13.97 3.70 -12.01
C LEU A 33 -14.88 2.55 -11.55
N GLY A 34 -15.68 2.77 -10.50
CA GLY A 34 -16.54 1.78 -9.85
C GLY A 34 -16.65 2.02 -8.35
N GLU A 35 -17.27 1.07 -7.66
CA GLU A 35 -17.35 1.04 -6.19
C GLU A 35 -16.10 0.42 -5.55
N PRO A 36 -15.81 0.71 -4.26
CA PRO A 36 -14.66 0.16 -3.55
C PRO A 36 -14.64 -1.37 -3.55
N VAL A 37 -13.49 -1.94 -3.93
CA VAL A 37 -13.29 -3.40 -3.93
C VAL A 37 -12.76 -3.85 -2.57
N PRO A 38 -13.43 -4.78 -1.87
CA PRO A 38 -12.98 -5.25 -0.57
C PRO A 38 -11.69 -6.08 -0.71
N ILE A 39 -10.77 -5.97 0.26
CA ILE A 39 -9.53 -6.76 0.25
C ILE A 39 -9.84 -8.24 0.55
N ASN A 40 -10.60 -8.48 1.62
CA ASN A 40 -10.97 -9.83 2.07
C ASN A 40 -12.38 -10.23 1.60
N PRO A 41 -12.63 -11.52 1.38
CA PRO A 41 -13.97 -12.02 1.09
C PRO A 41 -14.91 -11.80 2.27
N GLY A 42 -16.19 -11.53 1.98
CA GLY A 42 -17.25 -11.40 2.99
C GLY A 42 -17.46 -9.98 3.55
N GLY A 43 -16.67 -8.99 3.13
CA GLY A 43 -16.91 -7.56 3.41
C GLY A 43 -16.99 -7.16 4.88
N GLY A 44 -16.70 -8.08 5.80
CA GLY A 44 -16.81 -7.89 7.24
C GLY A 44 -15.58 -7.26 7.87
N ASP A 45 -15.78 -6.79 9.09
CA ASP A 45 -14.92 -5.98 9.95
C ASP A 45 -13.52 -6.59 10.24
N ASP A 46 -13.26 -7.83 9.81
CA ASP A 46 -11.96 -8.51 9.88
C ASP A 46 -10.88 -7.90 8.93
N SER A 47 -11.20 -6.79 8.27
CA SER A 47 -10.32 -5.99 7.41
C SER A 47 -9.57 -4.87 8.15
N GLU A 48 -9.61 -4.83 9.48
CA GLU A 48 -8.99 -3.76 10.25
C GLU A 48 -7.46 -3.85 10.19
N PHE A 49 -6.88 -2.99 9.37
CA PHE A 49 -5.56 -2.48 9.70
C PHE A 49 -5.63 -1.89 11.11
N ASP A 50 -4.68 -2.27 11.94
CA ASP A 50 -4.51 -1.67 13.25
C ASP A 50 -4.38 -0.15 13.09
N ILE A 51 -5.42 0.58 13.52
CA ILE A 51 -5.52 2.03 13.39
C ILE A 51 -4.40 2.74 14.17
N GLN A 52 -3.86 2.09 15.21
CA GLN A 52 -2.72 2.63 15.98
C GLN A 52 -1.40 2.46 15.24
N CYS A 53 -1.34 1.56 14.26
CA CYS A 53 -0.13 1.25 13.51
C CYS A 53 -0.47 0.87 12.05
N PRO A 54 -0.99 1.83 11.25
CA PRO A 54 -1.41 1.58 9.88
C PRO A 54 -0.19 1.43 8.96
N PRO A 55 -0.34 0.72 7.83
CA PRO A 55 0.70 0.68 6.81
C PRO A 55 0.89 2.07 6.19
N SER A 56 2.13 2.53 6.07
CA SER A 56 2.45 3.82 5.46
C SER A 56 2.30 3.80 3.94
N GLN A 57 2.57 2.66 3.31
CA GLN A 57 2.43 2.51 1.85
C GLN A 57 1.89 1.10 1.54
N PRO A 58 0.58 0.88 1.68
CA PRO A 58 -0.03 -0.45 1.50
C PRO A 58 -0.21 -0.87 0.04
N LEU A 59 0.10 0.01 -0.92
CA LEU A 59 -0.20 -0.16 -2.34
C LEU A 59 1.04 0.11 -3.19
N ALA A 60 1.33 -0.81 -4.11
CA ALA A 60 2.27 -0.58 -5.20
C ALA A 60 1.64 -1.01 -6.54
N VAL A 61 1.99 -0.31 -7.62
CA VAL A 61 1.41 -0.55 -8.95
C VAL A 61 2.53 -0.75 -9.97
N SER A 62 2.43 -1.81 -10.76
CA SER A 62 3.26 -2.02 -11.94
C SER A 62 2.44 -1.77 -13.19
N GLN A 63 2.71 -0.67 -13.88
CA GLN A 63 2.14 -0.42 -15.21
C GLN A 63 2.68 -1.42 -16.23
N ARG A 64 3.97 -1.77 -16.13
CA ARG A 64 4.65 -2.69 -17.06
C ARG A 64 4.00 -4.07 -17.09
N PHE A 65 3.63 -4.60 -15.93
CA PHE A 65 3.01 -5.92 -15.81
C PHE A 65 1.49 -5.86 -15.63
N ALA A 66 0.90 -4.66 -15.58
CA ALA A 66 -0.51 -4.42 -15.25
C ALA A 66 -0.94 -5.12 -13.95
N LEU A 67 -0.13 -4.94 -12.90
CA LEU A 67 -0.33 -5.56 -11.59
C LEU A 67 -0.50 -4.51 -10.50
N ILE A 68 -1.26 -4.89 -9.48
CA ILE A 68 -1.38 -4.18 -8.22
C ILE A 68 -0.94 -5.13 -7.10
N PHE A 69 -0.14 -4.60 -6.18
CA PHE A 69 0.30 -5.24 -4.96
C PHE A 69 -0.39 -4.54 -3.79
N VAL A 70 -1.15 -5.27 -2.98
CA VAL A 70 -1.95 -4.72 -1.88
C VAL A 70 -1.60 -5.45 -0.59
N ALA A 71 -1.14 -4.71 0.41
CA ALA A 71 -0.92 -5.23 1.75
C ALA A 71 -2.25 -5.58 2.43
N HIS A 72 -2.23 -6.58 3.31
CA HIS A 72 -3.30 -6.91 4.24
C HIS A 72 -2.70 -7.39 5.57
N SER A 73 -3.55 -7.63 6.58
CA SER A 73 -3.14 -7.91 7.96
C SER A 73 -2.14 -9.07 8.13
N THR A 74 -2.15 -10.03 7.21
CA THR A 74 -1.33 -11.24 7.25
C THR A 74 -0.26 -11.32 6.15
N GLY A 75 -0.17 -10.31 5.28
CA GLY A 75 0.73 -10.38 4.13
C GLY A 75 0.44 -9.34 3.06
N PHE A 76 0.61 -9.74 1.80
CA PHE A 76 0.16 -8.97 0.65
C PHE A 76 -0.32 -9.86 -0.48
N CYS A 77 -1.23 -9.33 -1.29
CA CYS A 77 -1.77 -10.00 -2.46
C CYS A 77 -1.34 -9.28 -3.75
N VAL A 78 -1.29 -10.03 -4.85
CA VAL A 78 -0.95 -9.55 -6.17
C VAL A 78 -2.08 -9.88 -7.12
N ALA A 79 -2.67 -8.87 -7.72
CA ALA A 79 -3.80 -9.01 -8.62
C ALA A 79 -3.57 -8.22 -9.92
N ARG A 80 -4.26 -8.62 -10.99
CA ARG A 80 -4.22 -7.89 -12.25
C ARG A 80 -5.06 -6.63 -12.13
N THR A 81 -4.52 -5.50 -12.61
CA THR A 81 -5.21 -4.20 -12.57
C THR A 81 -6.58 -4.27 -13.25
N LYS A 82 -6.70 -4.98 -14.39
CA LYS A 82 -7.98 -5.11 -15.10
C LYS A 82 -9.03 -5.82 -14.26
N ASP A 83 -8.65 -6.87 -13.53
CA ASP A 83 -9.58 -7.71 -12.80
C ASP A 83 -10.15 -6.94 -11.60
N ILE A 84 -9.34 -6.09 -10.96
CA ILE A 84 -9.80 -5.17 -9.91
C ILE A 84 -10.78 -4.13 -10.46
N ILE A 85 -10.47 -3.51 -11.61
CA ILE A 85 -11.36 -2.52 -12.24
C ILE A 85 -12.68 -3.17 -12.67
N GLU A 86 -12.63 -4.38 -13.24
CA GLU A 86 -13.83 -5.14 -13.63
C GLU A 86 -14.68 -5.48 -12.40
N SER A 87 -14.05 -5.82 -11.27
CA SER A 87 -14.76 -6.05 -10.01
C SER A 87 -15.41 -4.79 -9.46
N ALA A 88 -14.70 -3.66 -9.46
CA ALA A 88 -15.23 -2.37 -9.01
C ALA A 88 -16.51 -1.98 -9.77
N LYS A 89 -16.50 -2.15 -11.10
CA LYS A 89 -17.67 -1.92 -11.95
C LYS A 89 -18.79 -2.91 -11.68
N ALA A 90 -18.47 -4.19 -11.46
CA ALA A 90 -19.47 -5.20 -11.15
C ALA A 90 -20.19 -4.91 -9.82
N ILE A 91 -19.47 -4.39 -8.82
CA ILE A 91 -20.06 -3.95 -7.54
C ILE A 91 -21.04 -2.80 -7.78
N GLU A 92 -20.65 -1.79 -8.56
CA GLU A 92 -21.50 -0.66 -8.93
C GLU A 92 -22.77 -1.09 -9.69
N GLU A 93 -22.61 -1.91 -10.73
CA GLU A 93 -23.71 -2.27 -11.64
C GLU A 93 -24.64 -3.35 -11.07
N LYS A 94 -24.10 -4.32 -10.34
CA LYS A 94 -24.79 -5.58 -9.98
C LYS A 94 -24.93 -5.78 -8.47
N GLY A 95 -24.35 -4.88 -7.67
CA GLY A 95 -24.34 -5.02 -6.20
C GLY A 95 -23.47 -6.17 -5.69
N GLY A 96 -22.58 -6.72 -6.52
CA GLY A 96 -21.73 -7.84 -6.16
C GLY A 96 -20.49 -7.97 -7.06
N GLY A 97 -19.34 -8.12 -6.43
CA GLY A 97 -18.05 -8.35 -7.09
C GLY A 97 -17.10 -9.14 -6.18
N SER A 98 -15.98 -9.55 -6.74
CA SER A 98 -14.96 -10.34 -6.04
C SER A 98 -14.02 -9.44 -5.24
N SER A 99 -13.59 -9.91 -4.08
CA SER A 99 -12.55 -9.28 -3.28
C SER A 99 -11.17 -9.35 -3.95
N ILE A 100 -10.25 -8.47 -3.57
CA ILE A 100 -8.88 -8.47 -4.12
C ILE A 100 -8.19 -9.81 -3.86
N LYS A 101 -8.43 -10.42 -2.70
CA LYS A 101 -7.88 -11.74 -2.35
C LYS A 101 -8.41 -12.86 -3.25
N GLU A 102 -9.69 -12.84 -3.62
CA GLU A 102 -10.26 -13.79 -4.59
C GLU A 102 -9.74 -13.58 -6.01
N LEU A 103 -9.45 -12.33 -6.37
CA LEU A 103 -8.87 -11.95 -7.67
C LEU A 103 -7.34 -12.14 -7.72
N SER A 104 -6.71 -12.48 -6.59
CA SER A 104 -5.26 -12.54 -6.49
C SER A 104 -4.69 -13.69 -7.31
N VAL A 105 -3.63 -13.39 -8.06
CA VAL A 105 -2.79 -14.37 -8.73
C VAL A 105 -1.87 -15.05 -7.71
N VAL A 106 -1.45 -14.28 -6.70
CA VAL A 106 -0.57 -14.72 -5.61
C VAL A 106 -0.99 -14.01 -4.31
N ASP A 107 -1.10 -14.78 -3.23
CA ASP A 107 -1.22 -14.28 -1.85
C ASP A 107 0.03 -14.72 -1.07
N VAL A 108 0.72 -13.76 -0.46
CA VAL A 108 2.02 -13.95 0.19
C VAL A 108 1.87 -13.74 1.70
N PRO A 109 1.80 -14.82 2.50
CA PRO A 109 1.62 -14.72 3.95
C PRO A 109 2.97 -14.50 4.64
N ILE A 110 3.44 -13.24 4.64
CA ILE A 110 4.74 -12.86 5.23
C ILE A 110 4.60 -12.03 6.51
N GLY A 111 3.38 -11.86 7.01
CA GLY A 111 3.09 -11.07 8.20
C GLY A 111 2.68 -9.64 7.87
N LYS A 112 2.68 -8.77 8.88
CA LYS A 112 2.16 -7.40 8.77
C LYS A 112 3.11 -6.53 7.93
N VAL A 113 2.70 -6.25 6.70
CA VAL A 113 3.46 -5.40 5.77
C VAL A 113 3.14 -3.94 6.03
N TYR A 114 4.18 -3.11 6.16
CA TYR A 114 4.07 -1.66 6.39
C TYR A 114 4.23 -0.84 5.11
N ILE A 115 5.17 -1.26 4.25
CA ILE A 115 5.52 -0.56 3.00
C ILE A 115 5.65 -1.61 1.91
N LEU A 116 4.98 -1.39 0.80
CA LEU A 116 5.21 -2.04 -0.48
C LEU A 116 5.79 -1.00 -1.44
N ALA A 117 6.98 -1.26 -1.95
CA ALA A 117 7.65 -0.39 -2.91
C ALA A 117 8.13 -1.21 -4.11
N LEU A 118 7.89 -0.71 -5.31
CA LEU A 118 8.30 -1.35 -6.54
C LEU A 118 9.51 -0.61 -7.13
N SER A 119 10.49 -1.37 -7.65
CA SER A 119 11.60 -0.80 -8.39
C SER A 119 11.12 -0.08 -9.66
N ALA A 120 11.91 0.89 -10.13
CA ALA A 120 11.55 1.71 -11.30
C ALA A 120 11.29 0.89 -12.58
N ASP A 121 11.99 -0.23 -12.74
CA ASP A 121 11.84 -1.17 -13.87
C ASP A 121 10.72 -2.21 -13.66
N SER A 122 10.02 -2.15 -12.53
CA SER A 122 9.01 -3.10 -12.05
C SER A 122 9.49 -4.53 -11.81
N SER A 123 10.80 -4.80 -11.77
CA SER A 123 11.32 -6.17 -11.63
C SER A 123 11.36 -6.68 -10.19
N THR A 124 11.46 -5.78 -9.21
CA THR A 124 11.68 -6.10 -7.80
C THR A 124 10.66 -5.38 -6.92
N LEU A 125 9.98 -6.14 -6.07
CA LEU A 125 9.11 -5.62 -5.01
C LEU A 125 9.85 -5.70 -3.67
N ALA A 126 9.89 -4.59 -2.94
CA ALA A 126 10.35 -4.54 -1.57
C ALA A 126 9.14 -4.49 -0.62
N ALA A 127 9.13 -5.35 0.39
CA ALA A 127 8.16 -5.34 1.49
C ALA A 127 8.87 -5.08 2.82
N SER A 128 8.41 -4.08 3.57
CA SER A 128 8.89 -3.80 4.93
C SER A 128 8.03 -4.49 5.97
N ILE A 129 8.66 -5.28 6.85
CA ILE A 129 8.01 -6.14 7.85
C ILE A 129 8.88 -6.16 9.10
N ASP A 130 8.34 -5.74 10.23
CA ASP A 130 9.01 -5.80 11.55
C ASP A 130 10.48 -5.32 11.52
N GLY A 131 10.71 -4.15 10.90
CA GLY A 131 12.05 -3.56 10.75
C GLY A 131 12.96 -4.20 9.70
N ASN A 132 12.51 -5.23 8.99
CA ASN A 132 13.24 -5.91 7.93
C ASN A 132 12.69 -5.56 6.55
N ILE A 133 13.56 -5.56 5.53
CA ILE A 133 13.16 -5.37 4.13
C ILE A 133 13.37 -6.69 3.37
N HIS A 134 12.28 -7.18 2.78
CA HIS A 134 12.23 -8.40 1.99
C HIS A 134 12.12 -8.04 0.51
N PHE A 135 12.97 -8.62 -0.33
CA PHE A 135 12.94 -8.39 -1.78
C PHE A 135 12.37 -9.61 -2.50
N PHE A 136 11.48 -9.34 -3.46
CA PHE A 136 10.84 -10.34 -4.31
C PHE A 136 11.07 -9.99 -5.78
N CYS A 137 11.55 -10.95 -6.56
CA CYS A 137 11.50 -10.82 -8.00
C CYS A 137 10.06 -10.99 -8.49
N VAL A 138 9.50 -9.97 -9.14
CA VAL A 138 8.10 -9.96 -9.60
C VAL A 138 7.83 -11.12 -10.55
N THR A 139 8.73 -11.40 -11.49
CA THR A 139 8.55 -12.50 -12.44
C THR A 139 8.58 -13.86 -11.75
N SER A 140 9.41 -14.05 -10.74
CA SER A 140 9.45 -15.29 -9.95
C SER A 140 8.18 -15.45 -9.13
N LEU A 141 7.68 -14.36 -8.54
CA LEU A 141 6.43 -14.34 -7.77
C LEU A 141 5.24 -14.79 -8.62
N LEU A 142 5.11 -14.26 -9.84
CA LEU A 142 4.05 -14.64 -10.78
C LEU A 142 4.16 -16.10 -11.24
N ASN A 143 5.38 -16.61 -11.37
CA ASN A 143 5.64 -18.01 -11.70
C ASN A 143 5.56 -18.94 -10.48
N LYS A 144 5.17 -18.42 -9.31
CA LYS A 144 5.09 -19.13 -8.02
C LYS A 144 6.42 -19.78 -7.61
N VAL A 145 7.54 -19.21 -8.06
CA VAL A 145 8.89 -19.58 -7.64
C VAL A 145 9.33 -18.58 -6.58
N TRP A 146 9.44 -19.04 -5.33
CA TRP A 146 9.72 -18.20 -4.17
C TRP A 146 11.24 -18.00 -4.03
N LEU A 147 11.81 -17.07 -4.79
CA LEU A 147 13.18 -16.61 -4.56
C LEU A 147 13.14 -15.44 -3.59
N HIS A 148 13.31 -15.76 -2.31
CA HIS A 148 13.34 -14.79 -1.21
C HIS A 148 14.80 -14.42 -0.89
N PHE A 149 15.10 -13.13 -0.86
CA PHE A 149 16.39 -12.62 -0.38
C PHE A 149 16.11 -11.55 0.68
N GLN A 150 16.71 -11.74 1.86
CA GLN A 150 16.59 -10.80 2.99
C GLN A 150 17.88 -9.99 3.09
N CYS A 151 17.76 -8.66 3.14
CA CYS A 151 18.88 -7.81 3.51
C CYS A 151 18.91 -7.72 5.03
N ALA A 152 19.87 -8.41 5.67
CA ALA A 152 20.11 -8.26 7.10
C ALA A 152 20.95 -6.99 7.32
N SER A 153 20.35 -5.95 7.90
CA SER A 153 21.11 -4.88 8.55
C SER A 153 21.84 -5.49 9.75
N HIS A 154 23.17 -5.59 9.67
CA HIS A 154 23.99 -5.91 10.83
C HIS A 154 23.83 -4.78 11.86
N PRO A 155 23.41 -5.06 13.11
CA PRO A 155 23.40 -4.07 14.16
C PRO A 155 24.81 -3.99 14.75
N TYR A 156 25.75 -3.32 14.09
CA TYR A 156 27.00 -2.88 14.73
C TYR A 156 27.61 -1.71 13.97
N LEU A 157 27.43 -0.50 14.48
CA LEU A 157 28.51 0.46 14.67
C LEU A 157 28.05 1.54 15.66
N MET A 158 28.95 1.78 16.62
CA MET A 158 28.90 2.56 17.87
C MET A 158 28.12 3.88 17.86
#